data_AF-A0A9X9LE89-F1
#
_entry.id   AF-A0A9X9LE89-F1
#
_cell.length_a   1.000
_cell.length_b   1.000
_cell.length_c   1.000
_cell.angle_alpha   90.00
_cell.angle_beta   90.00
_cell.angle_gamma   90.00
#
_symmetry.space_group_name_H-M   'P 1'
#
loop_
_entity.id
_entity.type
_entity.pdbx_description
1 polymer ?
#
loop_
_entity_poly.entity_id
_entity_poly.type
_entity_poly.pdbx_seq_one_letter_code
_entity_poly.pdbx_strand_id
1 'polypeptide(L)'
;VDQVRYWNNGEEESSSKVKVAGNETSTRLRGLKSNLAYYTAVRAYNSAGAGPFSTTVNATTKKTPPSQPPGNVVWNATDTKVLLNWEQVKAMENESEVTGYKVFYRTSSQNNVQVLNTNKTSAELLLPIKEDYI
;
A
#
# COMPACT_ATOMS: atom_id res chain seq x y z
N VAL A 1 -21.50 -6.14 18.99
CA VAL A 1 -20.83 -4.92 18.48
C VAL A 1 -19.49 -4.92 19.18
N ASP A 2 -18.39 -4.89 18.44
CA ASP A 2 -17.08 -5.00 19.09
C ASP A 2 -16.45 -3.62 19.24
N GLN A 3 -15.54 -3.49 20.19
CA GLN A 3 -14.79 -2.27 20.41
C GLN A 3 -13.29 -2.59 20.36
N VAL A 4 -12.61 -1.91 19.46
CA VAL A 4 -11.16 -1.94 19.32
C VAL A 4 -10.58 -0.69 19.96
N ARG A 5 -9.54 -0.86 20.76
CA ARG A 5 -8.77 0.23 21.36
C ARG A 5 -7.35 0.18 20.81
N TYR A 6 -6.75 1.34 20.55
CA TYR A 6 -5.36 1.44 20.12
C TYR A 6 -4.65 2.69 20.67
N TRP A 7 -3.36 2.58 20.94
CA TRP A 7 -2.52 3.67 21.44
C TRP A 7 -1.05 3.48 21.02
N ASN A 8 -0.24 4.54 21.16
CA ASN A 8 1.20 4.53 20.93
C ASN A 8 1.89 5.26 22.09
N ASN A 9 2.87 4.60 22.74
CA ASN A 9 3.81 5.09 23.77
C ASN A 9 3.31 6.01 24.91
N GLY A 10 2.02 6.40 24.92
CA GLY A 10 1.32 7.05 26.01
C GLY A 10 0.41 6.04 26.71
N GLU A 11 0.10 6.33 27.97
CA GLU A 11 -0.71 5.47 28.84
C GLU A 11 -2.03 5.06 28.18
N GLU A 12 -2.50 3.86 28.55
CA GLU A 12 -3.72 3.23 28.02
C GLU A 12 -4.97 4.14 28.11
N GLU A 13 -4.94 5.11 29.02
CA GLU A 13 -5.97 6.11 29.24
C GLU A 13 -6.17 7.09 28.06
N SER A 14 -5.12 7.38 27.27
CA SER A 14 -5.20 8.25 26.09
C SER A 14 -5.52 7.48 24.81
N SER A 15 -6.01 6.24 24.93
CA SER A 15 -6.26 5.36 23.79
C SER A 15 -7.43 5.81 22.91
N SER A 16 -7.23 5.70 21.60
CA SER A 16 -8.29 5.86 20.60
C SER A 16 -9.16 4.61 20.56
N LYS A 17 -10.47 4.78 20.34
CA LYS A 17 -11.45 3.68 20.31
C LYS A 17 -12.22 3.68 19.00
N VAL A 18 -12.40 2.49 18.42
CA VAL A 18 -13.18 2.25 17.20
C VAL A 18 -14.27 1.24 17.53
N LYS A 19 -15.50 1.53 17.13
CA LYS A 19 -16.61 0.58 17.21
C LYS A 19 -16.69 -0.22 15.91
N VAL A 20 -16.90 -1.52 16.03
CA VAL A 20 -17.00 -2.48 14.92
C VAL A 20 -18.39 -3.10 14.96
N ALA A 21 -19.06 -3.18 13.82
CA ALA A 21 -20.39 -3.76 13.74
C ALA A 21 -20.36 -5.23 14.19
N GLY A 22 -21.46 -5.72 14.78
CA GLY A 22 -21.49 -7.08 15.37
C GLY A 22 -21.36 -8.23 14.37
N ASN A 23 -21.41 -7.96 13.07
CA ASN A 23 -21.22 -8.92 11.98
C ASN A 23 -19.82 -8.81 11.32
N GLU A 24 -18.96 -7.92 11.82
CA GLU A 24 -17.61 -7.72 11.29
C GLU A 24 -16.57 -8.19 12.32
N THR A 25 -15.59 -8.96 11.86
CA THR A 25 -14.46 -9.45 12.69
C THR A 25 -13.16 -8.72 12.39
N SER A 26 -13.21 -7.63 11.62
CA SER A 26 -12.04 -6.85 11.23
C SER A 26 -12.38 -5.37 11.17
N THR A 27 -11.38 -4.52 11.40
CA THR A 27 -11.52 -3.06 11.23
C THR A 27 -10.20 -2.44 10.79
N ARG A 28 -10.29 -1.32 10.07
CA ARG A 28 -9.12 -0.60 9.57
C ARG A 28 -8.87 0.64 10.40
N LEU A 29 -7.75 0.63 11.14
CA LEU A 29 -7.24 1.82 11.82
C LEU A 29 -6.66 2.80 10.78
N ARG A 30 -6.98 4.08 10.91
CA ARG A 30 -6.56 5.16 9.98
C ARG A 30 -5.84 6.27 10.74
N GLY A 31 -5.07 7.08 10.03
CA GLY A 31 -4.37 8.25 10.62
C GLY A 31 -3.21 7.88 11.54
N LEU A 32 -2.68 6.66 11.45
CA LEU A 32 -1.49 6.25 12.22
C LEU A 32 -0.24 6.93 11.64
N LYS A 33 0.67 7.34 12.51
CA LYS A 33 1.99 7.85 12.12
C LYS A 33 2.85 6.71 11.59
N SER A 34 3.71 6.99 10.61
CA SER A 34 4.66 6.03 10.03
C SER A 34 5.81 5.71 11.00
N ASN A 35 6.41 4.53 10.85
CA ASN A 35 7.57 4.06 11.62
C ASN A 35 7.38 4.12 13.15
N LEU A 36 6.20 3.73 13.63
CA LEU A 36 5.84 3.86 15.04
C LEU A 36 5.07 2.64 15.55
N ALA A 37 5.41 2.19 16.77
CA ALA A 37 4.77 1.05 17.40
C ALA A 37 3.39 1.44 17.94
N TYR A 38 2.39 0.63 17.63
CA TYR A 38 1.04 0.74 18.16
C TYR A 38 0.67 -0.53 18.90
N TYR A 39 -0.06 -0.35 19.99
CA TYR A 39 -0.62 -1.43 20.81
C TYR A 39 -2.13 -1.43 20.64
N THR A 40 -2.73 -2.62 20.56
CA THR A 40 -4.17 -2.77 20.35
C THR A 40 -4.74 -3.89 21.22
N ALA A 41 -6.01 -3.71 21.61
CA ALA A 41 -6.79 -4.71 22.32
C ALA A 41 -8.25 -4.62 21.89
N VAL A 42 -8.95 -5.75 21.89
CA VAL A 42 -10.35 -5.85 21.42
C VAL A 42 -11.23 -6.39 22.53
N ARG A 43 -12.46 -5.89 22.64
CA ARG A 43 -13.49 -6.45 23.54
C ARG A 43 -14.85 -6.50 22.86
N ALA A 44 -15.67 -7.44 23.29
CA ALA A 44 -17.08 -7.48 22.92
C ALA A 44 -17.88 -6.43 23.72
N TYR A 45 -18.89 -5.84 23.09
CA TYR A 45 -19.85 -4.93 23.72
C TYR A 45 -21.29 -5.23 23.25
N ASN A 46 -22.21 -5.24 24.21
CA ASN A 46 -23.65 -5.40 23.97
C ASN A 46 -24.45 -4.41 24.84
N SER A 47 -25.78 -4.50 24.81
CA SER A 47 -26.66 -3.64 25.60
C SER A 47 -26.51 -3.84 27.12
N ALA A 48 -26.05 -5.01 27.57
CA ALA A 48 -25.77 -5.29 28.97
C ALA A 48 -24.43 -4.71 29.45
N GLY A 49 -23.51 -4.39 28.53
CA GLY A 49 -22.23 -3.75 28.85
C GLY A 49 -21.07 -4.22 27.98
N ALA A 50 -19.85 -3.89 28.41
CA ALA A 50 -18.61 -4.30 27.78
C ALA A 50 -18.00 -5.50 28.50
N GLY A 51 -17.55 -6.50 27.74
CA GLY A 51 -16.73 -7.59 28.26
C GLY A 51 -15.28 -7.17 28.55
N PRO A 52 -14.45 -8.12 29.01
CA PRO A 52 -13.02 -7.88 29.19
C PRO A 52 -12.32 -7.66 27.83
N PHE A 53 -11.18 -6.95 27.87
CA PHE A 53 -10.29 -6.84 26.71
C PHE A 53 -9.53 -8.15 26.48
N SER A 54 -9.18 -8.39 25.23
CA SER A 54 -8.21 -9.40 24.81
C SER A 54 -6.83 -9.09 25.38
N THR A 55 -5.90 -10.03 25.21
CA THR A 55 -4.47 -9.71 25.34
C THR A 55 -4.10 -8.57 24.39
N THR A 56 -3.20 -7.71 24.86
CA THR A 56 -2.66 -6.62 24.05
C THR A 56 -1.70 -7.19 23.02
N VAL A 57 -1.87 -6.80 21.76
CA VAL A 57 -0.94 -7.10 20.67
C VAL A 57 -0.32 -5.79 20.16
N ASN A 58 0.85 -5.87 19.54
CA ASN A 58 1.52 -4.70 18.99
C ASN A 58 1.95 -4.89 17.53
N ALA A 59 2.03 -3.77 16.82
CA ALA A 59 2.54 -3.72 15.45
C ALA A 59 3.18 -2.36 15.19
N THR A 60 4.29 -2.36 14.45
CA THR A 60 4.96 -1.14 14.01
C THR A 60 4.51 -0.79 12.59
N THR A 61 4.05 0.44 12.40
CA THR A 61 3.70 0.94 11.06
C THR A 61 4.96 1.06 10.19
N LYS A 62 4.81 0.84 8.88
CA LYS A 62 5.93 1.00 7.94
C LYS A 62 6.41 2.46 7.88
N LYS A 63 7.66 2.64 7.49
CA LYS A 63 8.24 3.95 7.10
C LYS A 63 7.47 4.53 5.90
N THR A 64 7.65 5.83 5.64
CA THR A 64 7.02 6.49 4.48
C THR A 64 7.48 5.88 3.16
N PRO A 65 6.70 5.97 2.07
CA PRO A 65 7.16 5.56 0.75
C PRO A 65 8.37 6.40 0.29
N PRO A 66 9.17 5.90 -0.66
CA PRO A 66 10.22 6.68 -1.31
C PRO A 66 9.67 7.97 -1.91
N SER A 67 10.33 9.08 -1.62
CA SER A 67 9.95 10.42 -2.10
C SER A 67 10.52 10.78 -3.48
N GLN A 68 11.54 10.04 -3.93
CA GLN A 68 12.22 10.29 -5.20
C GLN A 68 11.65 9.43 -6.33
N PRO A 69 11.49 9.97 -7.55
CA PRO A 69 11.08 9.21 -8.71
C PRO A 69 12.23 8.34 -9.25
N PRO A 70 11.94 7.32 -10.10
CA PRO A 70 12.97 6.64 -10.87
C PRO A 70 13.76 7.62 -11.74
N GLY A 71 15.08 7.54 -11.70
CA GLY A 71 15.98 8.33 -12.55
C GLY A 71 16.12 7.73 -13.95
N ASN A 72 16.65 8.51 -14.89
CA ASN A 72 17.10 8.07 -16.22
C ASN A 72 16.15 7.09 -16.92
N VAL A 73 14.87 7.47 -16.98
CA VAL A 73 13.85 6.69 -17.68
C VAL A 73 14.10 6.78 -19.19
N VAL A 74 14.45 5.64 -19.78
CA VAL A 74 14.72 5.49 -21.22
C VAL A 74 13.82 4.41 -21.80
N TRP A 75 13.40 4.60 -23.06
CA TRP A 75 12.57 3.65 -23.76
C TRP A 75 13.11 3.39 -25.16
N ASN A 76 12.99 2.15 -25.61
CA ASN A 76 13.30 1.71 -26.96
C ASN A 76 12.11 0.93 -27.49
N ALA A 77 11.73 1.16 -28.75
CA ALA A 77 10.65 0.42 -29.39
C ALA A 77 11.16 -0.39 -30.58
N THR A 78 10.58 -1.56 -30.78
CA THR A 78 10.60 -2.33 -32.01
C THR A 78 9.18 -2.40 -32.56
N ASP A 79 9.00 -3.06 -33.72
CA ASP A 79 7.68 -3.18 -34.35
C ASP A 79 6.62 -3.86 -33.47
N THR A 80 7.07 -4.70 -32.52
CA THR A 80 6.19 -5.55 -31.70
C THR A 80 6.26 -5.26 -30.21
N LYS A 81 7.25 -4.48 -29.74
CA LYS A 81 7.43 -4.25 -28.30
C LYS A 81 8.08 -2.91 -27.96
N VAL A 82 7.81 -2.44 -26.75
CA VAL A 82 8.48 -1.30 -26.11
C VAL A 82 9.21 -1.81 -24.88
N LEU A 83 10.52 -1.57 -24.82
CA LEU A 83 11.33 -1.83 -23.64
C LEU A 83 11.56 -0.51 -22.91
N LEU A 84 11.11 -0.45 -21.67
CA LEU A 84 11.30 0.65 -20.75
C LEU A 84 12.37 0.25 -19.72
N ASN A 85 13.35 1.11 -19.49
CA ASN A 85 14.36 0.94 -18.46
C ASN A 85 14.47 2.23 -17.64
N TRP A 86 14.81 2.10 -16.36
CA TRP A 86 15.01 3.23 -15.46
C TRP A 86 16.07 2.90 -14.42
N GLU A 87 16.52 3.90 -13.67
CA GLU A 87 17.41 3.69 -12.54
C GLU A 87 16.66 3.28 -11.29
N GLN A 88 17.30 2.41 -10.49
CA GLN A 88 16.74 1.96 -9.23
C GLN A 88 16.58 3.13 -8.25
N VAL A 89 15.37 3.30 -7.73
CA VAL A 89 15.13 4.22 -6.62
C VAL A 89 15.75 3.64 -5.35
N LYS A 90 16.58 4.44 -4.69
CA LYS A 90 17.17 4.10 -3.39
C LYS A 90 16.35 4.80 -2.30
N ALA A 91 15.75 4.01 -1.42
CA ALA A 91 15.05 4.54 -0.25
C ALA A 91 16.05 5.21 0.70
N MET A 92 15.68 6.35 1.26
CA MET A 92 16.43 6.99 2.34
C MET A 92 16.25 6.20 3.65
N GLU A 93 17.10 6.47 4.65
CA GLU A 93 17.07 5.75 5.94
C GLU A 93 15.69 5.82 6.63
N ASN A 94 14.95 6.91 6.44
CA ASN A 94 13.62 7.15 6.99
C ASN A 94 12.46 6.65 6.08
N GLU A 95 12.76 6.01 4.95
CA GLU A 95 11.77 5.52 3.98
C GLU A 95 11.70 3.99 3.97
N SER A 96 10.60 3.45 3.45
CA SER A 96 10.45 2.02 3.19
C SER A 96 11.22 1.62 1.93
N GLU A 97 11.81 0.44 1.94
CA GLU A 97 12.51 -0.12 0.79
C GLU A 97 11.60 -0.25 -0.45
N VAL A 98 12.21 -0.05 -1.62
CA VAL A 98 11.53 -0.22 -2.91
C VAL A 98 11.42 -1.71 -3.20
N THR A 99 10.18 -2.22 -3.21
CA THR A 99 9.90 -3.64 -3.53
C THR A 99 9.47 -3.85 -4.98
N GLY A 100 9.26 -2.77 -5.75
CA GLY A 100 8.87 -2.84 -7.16
C GLY A 100 8.29 -1.53 -7.69
N TYR A 101 7.87 -1.58 -8.94
CA TYR A 101 7.45 -0.45 -9.77
C TYR A 101 6.10 -0.74 -10.43
N LYS A 102 5.34 0.32 -10.66
CA LYS A 102 4.10 0.29 -11.44
C LYS A 102 4.28 1.15 -12.68
N VAL A 103 4.16 0.54 -13.85
CA VAL A 103 4.23 1.23 -15.14
C VAL A 103 2.82 1.42 -15.66
N PHE A 104 2.42 2.68 -15.82
CA PHE A 104 1.14 3.08 -16.37
C PHE A 104 1.34 3.42 -17.85
N TYR A 105 0.63 2.75 -18.74
CA TYR A 105 0.74 2.98 -20.18
C TYR A 105 -0.62 2.89 -20.87
N ARG A 106 -0.73 3.51 -22.04
CA ARG A 106 -1.91 3.44 -22.91
C ARG A 106 -1.47 3.70 -24.34
N THR A 107 -2.15 3.08 -25.30
CA THR A 107 -2.02 3.48 -26.71
C THR A 107 -2.99 4.61 -27.03
N SER A 108 -2.76 5.35 -28.12
CA SER A 108 -3.70 6.39 -28.57
C SER A 108 -5.09 5.84 -28.90
N SER A 109 -5.18 4.56 -29.26
CA SER A 109 -6.43 3.84 -29.53
C SER A 109 -7.15 3.34 -28.26
N GLN A 110 -6.51 3.37 -27.10
CA GLN A 110 -7.06 2.86 -25.85
C GLN A 110 -7.51 4.01 -24.92
N ASN A 111 -8.75 3.93 -24.45
CA ASN A 111 -9.27 4.86 -23.44
C ASN A 111 -8.83 4.51 -22.01
N ASN A 112 -8.52 3.24 -21.74
CA ASN A 112 -8.15 2.76 -20.41
C ASN A 112 -6.63 2.70 -20.24
N VAL A 113 -6.14 3.16 -19.09
CA VAL A 113 -4.73 3.02 -18.69
C VAL A 113 -4.48 1.59 -18.25
N GLN A 114 -3.50 0.93 -18.86
CA GLN A 114 -2.99 -0.37 -18.46
C GLN A 114 -1.89 -0.19 -17.40
N VAL A 115 -1.81 -1.15 -16.47
CA VAL A 115 -0.85 -1.14 -15.37
C VAL A 115 -0.04 -2.43 -15.38
N LEU A 116 1.27 -2.30 -15.52
CA LEU A 116 2.21 -3.40 -15.36
C LEU A 116 2.95 -3.25 -14.03
N ASN A 117 2.98 -4.32 -13.23
CA ASN A 117 3.78 -4.38 -12.01
C ASN A 117 5.07 -5.18 -12.28
N THR A 118 6.21 -4.65 -11.85
CA THR A 118 7.52 -5.32 -12.01
C THR A 118 8.37 -5.06 -10.78
N ASN A 119 9.19 -6.02 -10.35
CA ASN A 119 10.20 -5.82 -9.31
C ASN A 119 11.59 -5.48 -9.91
N LYS A 120 11.69 -5.42 -11.24
CA LYS A 120 12.91 -5.04 -11.95
C LYS A 120 12.88 -3.55 -12.31
N THR A 121 14.04 -3.01 -12.65
CA THR A 121 14.19 -1.66 -13.21
C THR A 121 13.89 -1.59 -14.72
N SER A 122 13.08 -2.53 -15.20
CA SER A 122 12.69 -2.62 -16.59
C SER A 122 11.29 -3.22 -16.74
N ALA A 123 10.65 -2.84 -17.85
CA ALA A 123 9.35 -3.33 -18.28
C ALA A 123 9.36 -3.58 -19.78
N GLU A 124 8.75 -4.67 -20.21
CA GLU A 124 8.48 -4.95 -21.63
C GLU A 124 6.98 -4.85 -21.86
N LEU A 125 6.58 -4.01 -22.82
CA LEU A 125 5.20 -3.80 -23.23
C LEU A 125 5.05 -4.34 -24.65
N LEU A 126 4.07 -5.20 -24.88
CA LEU A 126 3.76 -5.68 -26.23
C LEU A 126 2.89 -4.65 -26.94
N LEU A 127 3.29 -4.25 -28.15
CA LEU A 127 2.48 -3.41 -29.00
C LEU A 127 1.38 -4.27 -29.65
N PRO A 128 0.12 -3.78 -29.70
CA PRO A 128 -0.89 -4.46 -30.48
C PRO A 128 -0.44 -4.49 -31.94
N ILE A 129 -0.36 -5.69 -32.52
CA ILE A 129 -0.10 -5.88 -33.95
C ILE A 129 -1.23 -5.17 -34.68
N LYS A 130 -0.91 -4.15 -35.49
CA LYS A 130 -1.88 -3.60 -36.43
C LYS A 130 -1.99 -4.60 -37.58
N GLU A 131 -3.12 -5.30 -37.68
CA GLU A 131 -3.43 -6.19 -38.80
C GLU A 131 -3.79 -5.44 -40.10
N ASP A 132 -3.78 -4.09 -40.10
CA ASP A 132 -4.23 -3.28 -41.25
C ASP A 132 -3.09 -2.66 -42.06
N TYR A 133 -2.20 -3.50 -42.62
CA TYR A 133 -1.41 -3.13 -43.80
C TYR A 133 -1.74 -4.12 -44.93
N ILE A 134 -2.93 -3.96 -45.53
CA ILE A 134 -3.28 -4.49 -46.84
C ILE A 134 -3.47 -3.31 -47.79
#